data_AF-A0A961ANH6-F1
#
_entry.id   AF-A0A961ANH6-F1
#
_cell.length_a   1.000
_cell.length_b   1.000
_cell.length_c   1.000
_cell.angle_alpha   90.00
_cell.angle_beta   90.00
_cell.angle_gamma   90.00
#
_symmetry.space_group_name_H-M   'P 1'
#
loop_
_entity.id
_entity.type
_entity.pdbx_description
1 polymer ?
#
loop_
_entity_poly.entity_id
_entity_poly.type
_entity_poly.pdbx_seq_one_letter_code
_entity_poly.pdbx_strand_id
1 'polypeptide(L)'
;MKHLILTPLAIAAVLALPTFAATTKMSSAKSGNPRSTSTTQSKSMEVQKVPAKQEAAQKLAKDLTSTQETKLLTFLNEASVKELTVVRGISTRRGDAIEKARPFKTVDEVILVAGIGESTFAQLVKHGKTLTRSRSTSKTSKPS
;
A
#
# COMPACT_ATOMS: atom_id res chain seq x y z
N MET A 1 38.00 -23.18 -2.87
CA MET A 1 37.88 -24.64 -3.05
C MET A 1 37.18 -25.22 -1.84
N LYS A 2 35.94 -25.69 -2.00
CA LYS A 2 35.25 -26.71 -1.20
C LYS A 2 33.93 -27.01 -1.93
N HIS A 3 33.76 -28.29 -2.22
CA HIS A 3 32.90 -28.89 -3.23
C HIS A 3 31.49 -29.11 -2.66
N LEU A 4 30.43 -28.87 -3.43
CA LEU A 4 29.65 -29.90 -4.13
C LEU A 4 29.24 -31.09 -3.25
N ILE A 5 27.98 -31.08 -2.80
CA ILE A 5 27.18 -32.24 -2.35
C ILE A 5 25.74 -31.86 -2.79
N LEU A 6 25.12 -32.36 -3.85
CA LEU A 6 24.85 -33.70 -4.39
C LEU A 6 23.83 -34.54 -3.59
N THR A 7 22.56 -34.44 -4.04
CA THR A 7 21.43 -35.43 -4.02
C THR A 7 20.70 -35.73 -2.69
N PRO A 8 19.46 -36.33 -2.70
CA PRO A 8 18.55 -36.66 -3.81
C PRO A 8 17.07 -36.22 -3.64
N LEU A 9 16.40 -36.12 -4.79
CA LEU A 9 15.10 -36.71 -5.15
C LEU A 9 14.24 -37.32 -4.02
N ALA A 10 13.06 -36.74 -3.76
CA ALA A 10 11.91 -37.46 -3.21
C ALA A 10 10.60 -36.91 -3.82
N ILE A 11 9.95 -37.79 -4.58
CA ILE A 11 8.64 -37.64 -5.19
C ILE A 11 7.61 -38.19 -4.19
N ALA A 12 6.57 -37.41 -3.86
CA ALA A 12 5.32 -37.89 -3.29
C ALA A 12 4.23 -36.86 -3.67
N ALA A 13 3.42 -37.06 -4.71
CA ALA A 13 2.26 -37.96 -4.75
C ALA A 13 1.31 -37.72 -3.58
N VAL A 14 0.42 -36.73 -3.70
CA VAL A 14 -0.82 -36.66 -2.92
C VAL A 14 -1.98 -36.50 -3.89
N LEU A 15 -2.65 -37.63 -4.10
CA LEU A 15 -3.98 -37.76 -4.66
C LEU A 15 -5.03 -37.04 -3.79
N ALA A 16 -6.17 -36.77 -4.43
CA ALA A 16 -7.50 -36.53 -3.86
C ALA A 16 -7.91 -35.05 -3.65
N LEU A 17 -8.49 -34.48 -4.70
CA LEU A 17 -9.46 -33.40 -4.59
C LEU A 17 -10.85 -34.02 -4.33
N PRO A 18 -11.54 -33.70 -3.23
CA PRO A 18 -12.94 -34.07 -3.05
C PRO A 18 -13.83 -33.24 -3.98
N THR A 19 -14.62 -33.95 -4.79
CA THR A 19 -15.75 -33.40 -5.55
C THR A 19 -16.81 -32.87 -4.57
N PHE A 20 -16.86 -31.56 -4.38
CA PHE A 20 -17.95 -30.92 -3.64
C PHE A 20 -19.17 -30.82 -4.54
N ALA A 21 -20.16 -31.66 -4.27
CA ALA A 21 -21.43 -31.73 -4.97
C ALA A 21 -22.23 -30.43 -4.78
N ALA A 22 -22.74 -29.92 -5.91
CA ALA A 22 -23.65 -28.81 -6.00
C ALA A 22 -24.99 -29.12 -5.31
N THR A 23 -25.42 -28.25 -4.40
CA THR A 23 -26.85 -28.02 -4.13
C THR A 23 -27.07 -26.57 -3.72
N THR A 24 -27.49 -25.75 -4.69
CA THR A 24 -28.13 -24.47 -4.41
C THR A 24 -29.44 -24.41 -5.17
N LYS A 25 -30.48 -24.53 -4.35
CA LYS A 25 -31.89 -24.35 -4.61
C LYS A 25 -32.16 -23.10 -5.44
N MET A 26 -32.94 -23.30 -6.49
CA MET A 26 -33.47 -22.35 -7.45
C MET A 26 -34.38 -21.31 -6.77
N SER A 27 -34.13 -20.01 -6.97
CA SER A 27 -35.17 -18.96 -6.88
C SER A 27 -34.79 -17.70 -7.68
N SER A 28 -35.46 -17.56 -8.82
CA SER A 28 -36.10 -16.35 -9.34
C SER A 28 -35.27 -15.07 -9.64
N ALA A 29 -34.95 -14.94 -10.94
CA ALA A 29 -35.18 -13.77 -11.79
C ALA A 29 -34.51 -12.42 -11.49
N LYS A 30 -33.37 -12.13 -12.14
CA LYS A 30 -33.12 -10.86 -12.86
C LYS A 30 -31.91 -10.96 -13.82
N SER A 31 -32.21 -11.00 -15.11
CA SER A 31 -31.46 -10.40 -16.24
C SER A 31 -29.96 -10.08 -16.08
N GLY A 32 -29.08 -10.82 -16.78
CA GLY A 32 -27.69 -10.41 -17.08
C GLY A 32 -26.74 -11.55 -17.49
N ASN A 33 -26.33 -11.56 -18.76
CA ASN A 33 -25.39 -12.46 -19.46
C ASN A 33 -23.90 -12.24 -19.00
N PRO A 34 -22.88 -13.03 -19.41
CA PRO A 34 -22.50 -14.37 -18.92
C PRO A 34 -21.03 -14.49 -18.42
N ARG A 35 -20.75 -15.60 -17.70
CA ARG A 35 -19.56 -16.50 -17.84
C ARG A 35 -18.13 -15.97 -17.68
N SER A 36 -17.47 -16.41 -16.59
CA SER A 36 -16.19 -17.17 -16.54
C SER A 36 -15.62 -17.10 -15.11
N THR A 37 -15.64 -18.19 -14.30
CA THR A 37 -14.55 -19.20 -14.16
C THR A 37 -13.20 -18.54 -13.90
N SER A 38 -12.45 -18.77 -12.81
CA SER A 38 -11.95 -20.06 -12.35
C SER A 38 -10.90 -19.89 -11.22
N THR A 39 -10.84 -20.87 -10.30
CA THR A 39 -9.62 -21.60 -9.89
C THR A 39 -8.58 -20.98 -8.93
N THR A 40 -8.53 -21.60 -7.75
CA THR A 40 -7.34 -21.86 -6.90
C THR A 40 -6.15 -22.40 -7.70
N GLN A 41 -4.97 -21.77 -7.65
CA GLN A 41 -3.67 -22.45 -7.52
C GLN A 41 -2.48 -21.45 -7.53
N SER A 42 -1.61 -21.65 -6.54
CA SER A 42 -0.14 -21.47 -6.52
C SER A 42 0.55 -20.63 -7.59
N LYS A 43 1.34 -19.64 -7.16
CA LYS A 43 2.72 -19.52 -7.67
C LYS A 43 3.64 -18.80 -6.69
N SER A 44 4.65 -19.53 -6.25
CA SER A 44 5.92 -19.01 -5.76
C SER A 44 6.60 -18.20 -6.88
N MET A 45 7.27 -17.11 -6.48
CA MET A 45 8.28 -16.35 -7.24
C MET A 45 7.77 -15.58 -8.49
N GLU A 46 7.68 -14.24 -8.38
CA GLU A 46 8.27 -13.34 -9.37
C GLU A 46 8.54 -11.94 -8.78
N VAL A 47 9.82 -11.60 -8.67
CA VAL A 47 10.35 -10.25 -8.52
C VAL A 47 10.19 -9.54 -9.87
N GLN A 48 9.60 -8.33 -9.84
CA GLN A 48 9.48 -7.30 -10.90
C GLN A 48 8.07 -7.11 -11.45
N LYS A 49 7.41 -6.01 -11.01
CA LYS A 49 6.85 -4.94 -11.88
C LYS A 49 5.80 -4.12 -11.10
N VAL A 50 6.20 -2.97 -10.57
CA VAL A 50 5.28 -1.83 -10.33
C VAL A 50 5.91 -0.47 -10.69
N PRO A 51 6.55 -0.29 -11.87
CA PRO A 51 7.28 0.96 -12.11
C PRO A 51 6.38 2.17 -12.40
N ALA A 52 5.21 2.04 -13.04
CA ALA A 52 4.49 3.22 -13.53
C ALA A 52 3.95 4.13 -12.41
N LYS A 53 3.33 3.55 -11.37
CA LYS A 53 2.74 4.33 -10.28
C LYS A 53 3.80 4.83 -9.31
N GLN A 54 4.86 4.05 -9.11
CA GLN A 54 5.96 4.39 -8.21
C GLN A 54 6.88 5.45 -8.81
N GLU A 55 7.08 5.49 -10.14
CA GLU A 55 7.86 6.55 -10.78
C GLU A 55 7.23 7.94 -10.61
N ALA A 56 5.89 8.04 -10.70
CA ALA A 56 5.18 9.28 -10.43
C ALA A 56 5.31 9.71 -8.96
N ALA A 57 5.23 8.76 -8.02
CA ALA A 57 5.47 9.01 -6.61
C ALA A 57 6.90 9.49 -6.35
N GLN A 58 7.91 8.82 -6.93
CA GLN A 58 9.32 9.19 -6.82
C GLN A 58 9.60 10.60 -7.34
N LYS A 59 8.95 11.03 -8.43
CA LYS A 59 9.09 12.41 -8.94
C LYS A 59 8.58 13.43 -7.92
N LEU A 60 7.46 13.15 -7.28
CA LEU A 60 6.88 14.00 -6.24
C LEU A 60 7.67 13.95 -4.92
N ALA A 61 8.26 12.80 -4.58
CA ALA A 61 9.10 12.64 -3.40
C ALA A 61 10.46 13.35 -3.55
N LYS A 62 11.02 13.39 -4.76
CA LYS A 62 12.25 14.16 -5.07
C LYS A 62 12.12 15.66 -4.81
N ASP A 63 10.90 16.19 -4.76
CA ASP A 63 10.65 17.59 -4.38
C ASP A 63 10.77 17.86 -2.87
N LEU A 64 11.05 16.83 -2.06
CA LEU A 64 11.24 16.93 -0.61
C LEU A 64 12.72 16.89 -0.23
N THR A 65 13.07 17.57 0.85
CA THR A 65 14.38 17.39 1.47
C THR A 65 14.41 16.06 2.23
N SER A 66 15.59 15.45 2.38
CA SER A 66 15.74 14.18 3.11
C SER A 66 15.13 14.24 4.53
N THR A 67 15.29 15.36 5.25
CA THR A 67 14.68 15.56 6.57
C THR A 67 13.15 15.59 6.53
N GLN A 68 12.55 16.16 5.47
CA GLN A 68 11.09 16.16 5.27
C GLN A 68 10.59 14.76 4.98
N GLU A 69 11.30 14.03 4.12
CA GLU A 69 10.97 12.66 3.76
C GLU A 69 10.99 11.73 4.98
N THR A 70 12.06 11.78 5.79
CA THR A 70 12.15 10.96 7.00
C THR A 70 11.01 11.27 7.98
N LYS A 71 10.71 12.55 8.23
CA LYS A 71 9.60 12.93 9.12
C LYS A 71 8.24 12.48 8.58
N LEU A 72 8.03 12.59 7.27
CA LEU A 72 6.80 12.12 6.63
C LEU A 72 6.70 10.59 6.73
N LEU A 73 7.80 9.86 6.54
CA LEU A 73 7.86 8.41 6.68
C LEU A 73 7.56 7.97 8.12
N THR A 74 8.17 8.63 9.11
CA THR A 74 7.86 8.40 10.54
C THR A 74 6.37 8.66 10.82
N PHE A 75 5.83 9.79 10.34
CA PHE A 75 4.41 10.11 10.45
C PHE A 75 3.54 9.02 9.82
N LEU A 76 3.86 8.51 8.64
CA LEU A 76 3.09 7.46 7.96
C LEU A 76 3.11 6.12 8.72
N ASN A 77 4.21 5.80 9.37
CA ASN A 77 4.40 4.56 10.14
C ASN A 77 3.80 4.63 11.56
N GLU A 78 3.76 5.82 12.17
CA GLU A 78 3.35 5.98 13.58
C GLU A 78 1.98 6.63 13.76
N ALA A 79 1.52 7.46 12.83
CA ALA A 79 0.29 8.23 12.99
C ALA A 79 -0.93 7.33 13.23
N SER A 80 -1.92 7.84 13.95
CA SER A 80 -3.23 7.16 14.06
C SER A 80 -4.11 7.46 12.84
N VAL A 81 -5.16 6.65 12.61
CA VAL A 81 -6.21 6.94 11.60
C VAL A 81 -6.69 8.39 11.70
N LYS A 82 -6.90 8.91 12.92
CA LYS A 82 -7.37 10.27 13.16
C LYS A 82 -6.39 11.32 12.64
N GLU A 83 -5.10 11.16 12.90
CA GLU A 83 -4.06 12.07 12.41
C GLU A 83 -3.90 11.97 10.89
N LEU A 84 -4.01 10.76 10.33
CA LEU A 84 -4.00 10.56 8.89
C LEU A 84 -5.19 11.26 8.22
N THR A 85 -6.38 11.29 8.86
CA THR A 85 -7.55 12.01 8.32
C THR A 85 -7.44 13.53 8.32
N VAL A 86 -6.50 14.10 9.08
CA VAL A 86 -6.21 15.55 9.02
C VAL A 86 -5.59 15.92 7.67
N VAL A 87 -4.90 14.98 7.03
CA VAL A 87 -4.35 15.18 5.69
C VAL A 87 -5.48 15.26 4.68
N ARG A 88 -5.53 16.37 3.94
CA ARG A 88 -6.56 16.58 2.91
C ARG A 88 -6.55 15.44 1.89
N GLY A 89 -7.71 14.82 1.69
CA GLY A 89 -7.87 13.69 0.77
C GLY A 89 -7.62 12.32 1.40
N ILE A 90 -7.35 12.23 2.70
CA ILE A 90 -7.36 10.95 3.44
C ILE A 90 -8.64 10.89 4.27
N SER A 91 -9.47 9.89 4.01
CA SER A 91 -10.62 9.54 4.84
C SER A 91 -10.26 8.40 5.79
N THR A 92 -11.12 8.11 6.76
CA THR A 92 -10.96 6.97 7.70
C THR A 92 -10.64 5.67 6.96
N ARG A 93 -11.39 5.35 5.89
CA ARG A 93 -11.16 4.18 5.05
C ARG A 93 -9.74 4.12 4.45
N ARG A 94 -9.18 5.27 4.06
CA ARG A 94 -7.80 5.35 3.52
C ARG A 94 -6.78 5.28 4.65
N GLY A 95 -7.06 5.90 5.79
CA GLY A 95 -6.25 5.78 7.00
C GLY A 95 -6.12 4.33 7.46
N ASP A 96 -7.23 3.59 7.53
CA ASP A 96 -7.24 2.16 7.88
C ASP A 96 -6.41 1.32 6.90
N ALA A 97 -6.42 1.69 5.61
CA ALA A 97 -5.64 1.01 4.59
C ALA A 97 -4.13 1.28 4.75
N ILE A 98 -3.76 2.51 5.12
CA ILE A 98 -2.37 2.87 5.42
C ILE A 98 -1.90 2.14 6.68
N GLU A 99 -2.69 2.10 7.75
CA GLU A 99 -2.34 1.36 8.97
C GLU A 99 -2.12 -0.13 8.71
N LYS A 100 -2.99 -0.76 7.91
CA LYS A 100 -2.85 -2.18 7.53
C LYS A 100 -1.65 -2.47 6.63
N ALA A 101 -1.17 -1.48 5.89
CA ALA A 101 -0.06 -1.64 4.96
C ALA A 101 1.30 -1.33 5.60
N ARG A 102 1.34 -0.94 6.87
CA ARG A 102 2.59 -0.79 7.63
C ARG A 102 3.32 -2.13 7.75
N PRO A 103 4.67 -2.13 7.75
CA PRO A 103 5.58 -0.97 7.76
C PRO A 103 5.99 -0.48 6.37
N PHE A 104 6.15 0.84 6.21
CA PHE A 104 6.70 1.46 4.99
C PHE A 104 8.19 1.72 5.17
N LYS A 105 8.99 1.40 4.15
CA LYS A 105 10.43 1.71 4.12
C LYS A 105 10.73 3.01 3.41
N THR A 106 9.92 3.35 2.41
CA THR A 106 10.03 4.57 1.62
C THR A 106 8.67 5.24 1.51
N VAL A 107 8.66 6.56 1.31
CA VAL A 107 7.40 7.30 1.19
C VAL A 107 6.61 6.84 -0.04
N ASP A 108 7.30 6.45 -1.12
CA ASP A 108 6.70 6.03 -2.38
C ASP A 108 5.84 4.77 -2.27
N GLU A 109 6.11 3.89 -1.29
CA GLU A 109 5.33 2.67 -1.06
C GLU A 109 3.87 2.95 -0.69
N VAL A 110 3.58 4.13 -0.15
CA VAL A 110 2.21 4.52 0.20
C VAL A 110 1.29 4.55 -1.02
N ILE A 111 1.83 4.79 -2.22
CA ILE A 111 1.03 4.79 -3.45
C ILE A 111 0.52 3.39 -3.84
N LEU A 112 1.11 2.33 -3.29
CA LEU A 112 0.70 0.94 -3.50
C LEU A 112 -0.54 0.58 -2.65
N VAL A 113 -0.85 1.38 -1.63
CA VAL A 113 -2.01 1.15 -0.76
C VAL A 113 -3.31 1.35 -1.55
N ALA A 114 -4.25 0.43 -1.33
CA ALA A 114 -5.54 0.44 -2.02
C ALA A 114 -6.29 1.76 -1.77
N GLY A 115 -6.61 2.47 -2.85
CA GLY A 115 -7.33 3.75 -2.80
C GLY A 115 -6.44 4.98 -2.57
N ILE A 116 -5.12 4.82 -2.45
CA ILE A 116 -4.17 5.94 -2.58
C ILE A 116 -3.79 6.08 -4.06
N GLY A 117 -3.96 7.28 -4.60
CA GLY A 117 -3.48 7.65 -5.94
C GLY A 117 -2.51 8.82 -5.88
N GLU A 118 -1.98 9.22 -7.02
CA GLU A 118 -1.01 10.32 -7.16
C GLU A 118 -1.53 11.62 -6.54
N SER A 119 -2.83 11.93 -6.68
CA SER A 119 -3.44 13.12 -6.11
C SER A 119 -3.41 13.12 -4.57
N THR A 120 -3.61 11.97 -3.95
CA THR A 120 -3.58 11.83 -2.48
C THR A 120 -2.14 11.82 -1.99
N PHE A 121 -1.24 11.15 -2.73
CA PHE A 121 0.18 11.19 -2.48
C PHE A 121 0.75 12.61 -2.52
N ALA A 122 0.36 13.42 -3.50
CA ALA A 122 0.76 14.82 -3.58
C ALA A 122 0.32 15.65 -2.37
N GLN A 123 -0.84 15.34 -1.75
CA GLN A 123 -1.27 16.00 -0.50
C GLN A 123 -0.43 15.54 0.70
N LEU A 124 -0.06 14.27 0.76
CA LEU A 124 0.86 13.75 1.77
C LEU A 124 2.23 14.44 1.68
N VAL A 125 2.79 14.56 0.49
CA VAL A 125 4.04 15.29 0.22
C VAL A 125 3.92 16.75 0.66
N LYS A 126 2.82 17.44 0.31
CA LYS A 126 2.55 18.81 0.77
C LYS A 126 2.49 18.90 2.30
N HIS A 127 1.84 17.95 2.96
CA HIS A 127 1.79 17.89 4.42
C HIS A 127 3.19 17.67 5.02
N GLY A 128 4.01 16.79 4.44
CA GLY A 128 5.41 16.58 4.83
C GLY A 128 6.24 17.86 4.81
N LYS A 129 6.03 18.74 3.82
CA LYS A 129 6.67 20.07 3.78
C LYS A 129 6.29 20.91 5.00
N THR A 130 5.03 20.86 5.43
CA THR A 130 4.55 21.62 6.60
C THR A 130 5.11 21.11 7.94
N LEU A 131 5.39 19.80 8.05
CA LEU A 131 5.99 19.19 9.27
C LEU A 131 7.39 19.72 9.59
N THR A 132 8.06 20.35 8.63
CA THR A 132 9.42 20.90 8.80
C THR A 132 9.48 22.40 8.98
N ARG A 133 8.34 23.10 9.04
CA ARG A 133 8.34 24.52 9.37
C ARG A 133 8.74 24.68 10.84
N SER A 134 10.06 24.73 11.06
CA SER A 134 10.68 25.14 12.32
C SER A 134 9.96 26.40 12.77
N ARG A 135 9.55 26.40 14.04
CA ARG A 135 8.70 27.40 14.69
C ARG A 135 9.31 28.80 14.56
N SER A 136 9.09 29.48 13.45
CA SER A 136 9.42 30.90 13.23
C SER A 136 8.13 31.73 13.25
N THR A 137 7.41 31.69 14.37
CA THR A 137 6.42 32.71 14.72
C THR A 137 7.03 33.58 15.82
N SER A 138 8.10 34.29 15.46
CA SER A 138 8.48 35.52 16.15
C SER A 138 7.57 36.65 15.66
N LYS A 139 7.06 37.46 16.59
CA LYS A 139 6.37 38.75 16.41
C LYS A 139 4.95 38.74 15.86
N THR A 140 3.99 38.92 16.75
CA THR A 140 3.07 40.07 16.67
C THR A 140 2.87 40.61 18.08
N SER A 141 3.74 41.54 18.45
CA SER A 141 3.49 42.56 19.45
C SER A 141 2.39 43.49 18.94
N LYS A 142 1.30 43.66 19.69
CA LYS A 142 0.40 44.81 19.52
C LYS A 142 0.60 45.73 20.72
N PRO A 143 1.13 46.96 20.55
CA PRO A 143 1.03 47.98 21.59
C PRO A 143 -0.30 48.72 21.41
N SER A 144 -1.14 48.71 22.44
CA SER A 144 -2.17 49.74 22.70
C SER A 144 -2.58 49.62 24.15
#